data_AF-A8N556-F1
#
_entry.id   AF-A8N556-F1
#
_cell.length_a   1.000
_cell.length_b   1.000
_cell.length_c   1.000
_cell.angle_alpha   90.00
_cell.angle_beta   90.00
_cell.angle_gamma   90.00
#
_symmetry.space_group_name_H-M   'P 1'
#
loop_
_entity.id
_entity.type
_entity.pdbx_description
1 polymer ?
#
loop_
_entity_poly.entity_id
_entity_poly.type
_entity_poly.pdbx_seq_one_letter_code
_entity_poly.pdbx_strand_id
1 'polypeptide(L)'
;MANPTADTLLNVTVESLATFSGVGDPSYDYDGKNERGGAAVLKAQLGILQQKPRPVQFAIHHELAAKYTPALVEKFKADTSVLGAPARLLNVISYTPYFVRFTKTPAGKDITSIFASRIAQLSDNNTFPLSQDEIAEIGQFFATLVVLQGQNGISEDDKKALLTRFKSWLRDSFAGDTSERCLAVLNASREMQPMFDSIKHNLEGPLNKCGGPQCQKTTRTDGASLLKCSKCKTSVYCDTDHQREAWPEHKRLCFPATF
;
A
#
# COMPACT_ATOMS: atom_id res chain seq x y z
N MET A 1 -5.31 24.00 22.44
CA MET A 1 -4.89 23.05 21.39
C MET A 1 -4.22 23.90 20.31
N ALA A 2 -2.93 23.71 20.06
CA ALA A 2 -2.29 24.41 18.95
C ALA A 2 -2.83 23.80 17.65
N ASN A 3 -3.46 24.60 16.80
CA ASN A 3 -3.83 24.15 15.47
C ASN A 3 -2.53 23.95 14.67
N PRO A 4 -2.41 22.87 13.87
CA PRO A 4 -1.32 22.78 12.91
C PRO A 4 -1.31 24.06 12.08
N THR A 5 -0.14 24.65 11.86
CA THR A 5 -0.04 25.86 11.03
C THR A 5 -0.57 25.51 9.64
N ALA A 6 -1.19 26.48 8.96
CA ALA A 6 -1.71 26.28 7.60
C ALA A 6 -0.63 25.74 6.66
N ASP A 7 0.62 26.15 6.87
CA ASP A 7 1.78 25.68 6.10
C ASP A 7 2.08 24.19 6.30
N THR A 8 2.01 23.67 7.53
CA THR A 8 2.20 22.23 7.82
C THR A 8 1.11 21.38 7.16
N LEU A 9 -0.12 21.90 7.03
CA LEU A 9 -1.21 21.19 6.36
C LEU A 9 -1.04 21.17 4.83
N LEU A 10 -0.63 22.29 4.25
CA LEU A 10 -0.61 22.51 2.80
C LEU A 10 0.63 21.95 2.09
N ASN A 11 1.76 21.86 2.81
CA ASN A 11 3.01 21.33 2.25
C ASN A 11 3.12 19.81 2.45
N VAL A 12 2.47 19.03 1.58
CA VAL A 12 2.53 17.58 1.62
C VAL A 12 3.87 17.08 1.05
N THR A 13 4.71 16.52 1.92
CA THR A 13 5.98 15.89 1.55
C THR A 13 6.04 14.43 2.03
N VAL A 14 7.06 13.70 1.60
CA VAL A 14 7.31 12.34 2.10
C VAL A 14 7.56 12.35 3.60
N GLU A 15 8.35 13.32 4.07
CA GLU A 15 8.73 13.49 5.46
C GLU A 15 7.53 13.89 6.33
N SER A 16 6.63 14.76 5.83
CA SER A 16 5.41 15.11 6.56
C SER A 16 4.48 13.89 6.74
N LEU A 17 4.25 13.13 5.66
CA LEU A 17 3.44 11.91 5.72
C LEU A 17 4.04 10.87 6.68
N ALA A 18 5.35 10.62 6.58
CA ALA A 18 6.06 9.70 7.47
C ALA A 18 5.93 10.14 8.95
N THR A 19 6.11 11.44 9.22
CA THR A 19 5.99 12.01 10.57
C THR A 19 4.59 11.81 11.15
N PHE A 20 3.54 12.15 10.38
CA PHE A 20 2.15 12.00 10.85
C PHE A 20 1.68 10.54 10.97
N SER A 21 2.44 9.60 10.43
CA SER A 21 2.24 8.16 10.68
C SER A 21 3.07 7.59 11.85
N GLY A 22 3.90 8.43 12.47
CA GLY A 22 4.72 8.06 13.61
C GLY A 22 6.01 7.29 13.26
N VAL A 23 6.49 7.39 12.02
CA VAL A 23 7.76 6.79 11.56
C VAL A 23 8.78 7.80 11.01
N GLY A 24 8.39 9.09 10.92
CA GLY A 24 9.25 10.19 10.50
C GLY A 24 10.08 10.78 11.65
N ASP A 25 10.77 11.88 11.37
CA ASP A 25 11.59 12.59 12.34
C ASP A 25 10.71 13.29 13.40
N PRO A 26 10.85 12.97 14.70
CA PRO A 26 10.09 13.63 15.77
C PRO A 26 10.36 15.14 15.88
N SER A 27 11.49 15.63 15.34
CA SER A 27 11.87 17.05 15.33
C SER A 27 11.28 17.84 14.16
N TYR A 28 10.57 17.18 13.24
CA TYR A 28 9.82 17.84 12.19
C TYR A 28 8.75 18.75 12.83
N ASP A 29 8.78 20.04 12.50
CA ASP A 29 8.07 21.15 13.19
C ASP A 29 6.56 20.91 13.33
N TYR A 30 6.21 20.15 14.37
CA TYR A 30 4.87 19.77 14.74
C TYR A 30 4.81 19.72 16.27
N ASP A 31 4.21 20.74 16.87
CA ASP A 31 3.98 20.88 18.32
C ASP A 31 2.90 19.90 18.85
N GLY A 32 2.65 18.80 18.13
CA GLY A 32 1.49 17.94 18.31
C GLY A 32 1.67 16.88 19.38
N LYS A 33 1.41 17.31 20.61
CA LYS A 33 1.34 16.49 21.83
C LYS A 33 0.17 15.48 21.85
N ASN A 34 -0.45 15.11 20.72
CA ASN A 34 -1.47 14.05 20.67
C ASN A 34 -1.48 13.22 19.37
N GLU A 35 -1.55 11.89 19.49
CA GLU A 35 -1.61 10.95 18.36
C GLU A 35 -2.90 11.13 17.52
N ARG A 36 -4.00 11.57 18.15
CA ARG A 36 -5.27 11.86 17.45
C ARG A 36 -5.16 13.03 16.47
N GLY A 37 -4.37 14.06 16.78
CA GLY A 37 -4.13 15.19 15.89
C GLY A 37 -3.35 14.76 14.65
N GLY A 38 -2.34 13.90 14.82
CA GLY A 38 -1.53 13.38 13.72
C GLY A 38 -2.36 12.61 12.67
N ALA A 39 -3.28 11.76 13.12
CA ALA A 39 -4.15 11.00 12.20
C ALA A 39 -5.10 11.90 11.38
N ALA A 40 -5.65 12.95 11.99
CA ALA A 40 -6.51 13.91 11.29
C ALA A 40 -5.73 14.73 10.25
N VAL A 41 -4.53 15.19 10.61
CA VAL A 41 -3.63 15.92 9.69
C VAL A 41 -3.19 15.02 8.54
N LEU A 42 -2.83 13.76 8.82
CA LEU A 42 -2.49 12.80 7.78
C LEU A 42 -3.63 12.63 6.77
N LYS A 43 -4.87 12.44 7.24
CA LYS A 43 -6.03 12.28 6.36
C LYS A 43 -6.23 13.51 5.47
N ALA A 44 -6.07 14.71 6.03
CA ALA A 44 -6.14 15.95 5.27
C ALA A 44 -5.02 16.08 4.23
N GLN A 45 -3.77 15.75 4.59
CA GLN A 45 -2.64 15.75 3.66
C GLN A 45 -2.84 14.75 2.51
N LEU A 46 -3.34 13.55 2.80
CA LEU A 46 -3.67 12.57 1.77
C LEU A 46 -4.77 13.08 0.83
N GLY A 47 -5.79 13.76 1.36
CA GLY A 47 -6.83 14.40 0.55
C GLY A 47 -6.26 15.48 -0.37
N ILE A 48 -5.34 16.33 0.12
CA ILE A 48 -4.65 17.34 -0.69
C ILE A 48 -3.78 16.68 -1.76
N LEU A 49 -3.06 15.60 -1.42
CA LEU A 49 -2.20 14.88 -2.35
C LEU A 49 -3.00 14.27 -3.51
N GLN A 50 -4.16 13.68 -3.21
CA GLN A 50 -5.06 13.10 -4.21
C GLN A 50 -5.54 14.10 -5.26
N GLN A 51 -5.55 15.39 -4.94
CA GLN A 51 -5.91 16.47 -5.87
C GLN A 51 -4.74 16.97 -6.73
N LYS A 52 -3.49 16.56 -6.45
CA LYS A 52 -2.31 16.95 -7.24
C LYS A 52 -2.23 16.18 -8.57
N PRO A 53 -1.47 16.63 -9.58
CA PRO A 53 -1.24 15.85 -10.79
C PRO A 53 -0.62 14.47 -10.49
N ARG A 54 -1.03 13.43 -11.24
CA ARG A 54 -0.55 12.04 -11.08
C ARG A 54 0.99 11.91 -10.98
N PRO A 55 1.82 12.61 -11.78
CA PRO A 55 3.27 12.51 -11.65
C PRO A 55 3.80 12.94 -10.27
N VAL A 56 3.17 13.95 -9.65
CA VAL A 56 3.54 14.44 -8.31
C VAL A 56 3.15 13.40 -7.26
N GLN A 57 1.93 12.86 -7.35
CA GLN A 57 1.47 11.79 -6.47
C GLN A 57 2.41 10.57 -6.55
N PHE A 58 2.77 10.16 -7.77
CA PHE A 58 3.62 9.00 -7.99
C PHE A 58 5.01 9.20 -7.40
N ALA A 59 5.64 10.37 -7.60
CA ALA A 59 6.93 10.66 -7.01
C ALA A 59 6.90 10.52 -5.48
N ILE A 60 5.91 11.14 -4.82
CA ILE A 60 5.75 11.07 -3.35
C ILE A 60 5.49 9.64 -2.89
N HIS A 61 4.58 8.90 -3.51
CA HIS A 61 4.26 7.53 -3.09
C HIS A 61 5.44 6.58 -3.30
N HIS A 62 6.18 6.72 -4.41
CA HIS A 62 7.35 5.88 -4.69
C HIS A 62 8.50 6.18 -3.73
N GLU A 63 8.74 7.45 -3.41
CA GLU A 63 9.78 7.85 -2.46
C GLU A 63 9.42 7.41 -1.03
N LEU A 64 8.17 7.63 -0.60
CA LEU A 64 7.64 7.15 0.67
C LEU A 64 7.81 5.63 0.79
N ALA A 65 7.44 4.87 -0.25
CA ALA A 65 7.58 3.43 -0.25
C ALA A 65 9.05 2.96 -0.20
N ALA A 66 9.93 3.60 -0.97
CA ALA A 66 11.34 3.25 -0.97
C ALA A 66 12.02 3.52 0.39
N LYS A 67 11.70 4.65 1.02
CA LYS A 67 12.33 5.08 2.28
C LYS A 67 11.73 4.42 3.52
N TYR A 68 10.41 4.32 3.62
CA TYR A 68 9.71 4.10 4.88
C TYR A 68 8.89 2.81 4.99
N THR A 69 8.75 1.99 3.92
CA THR A 69 7.94 0.76 3.99
C THR A 69 8.32 -0.16 5.16
N PRO A 70 9.61 -0.44 5.46
CA PRO A 70 9.97 -1.29 6.60
C PRO A 70 9.42 -0.76 7.93
N ALA A 71 9.68 0.52 8.23
CA ALA A 71 9.24 1.16 9.47
C ALA A 71 7.71 1.27 9.55
N LEU A 72 7.03 1.55 8.43
CA LEU A 72 5.57 1.55 8.35
C LEU A 72 4.98 0.18 8.65
N VAL A 73 5.59 -0.90 8.15
CA VAL A 73 5.12 -2.26 8.43
C VAL A 73 5.39 -2.66 9.88
N GLU A 74 6.54 -2.29 10.46
CA GLU A 74 6.79 -2.50 11.89
C GLU A 74 5.76 -1.77 12.76
N LYS A 75 5.51 -0.49 12.48
CA LYS A 75 4.51 0.31 13.20
C LYS A 75 3.11 -0.24 12.97
N PHE A 76 2.77 -0.65 11.75
CA PHE A 76 1.53 -1.33 11.44
C PHE A 76 1.37 -2.59 12.28
N LYS A 77 2.39 -3.46 12.37
CA LYS A 77 2.35 -4.70 13.15
C LYS A 77 2.16 -4.45 14.66
N ALA A 78 2.73 -3.37 15.18
CA ALA A 78 2.58 -2.97 16.58
C ALA A 78 1.25 -2.25 16.91
N ASP A 79 0.61 -1.60 15.93
CA ASP A 79 -0.69 -0.92 16.08
C ASP A 79 -1.84 -1.94 16.20
N THR A 80 -2.85 -1.68 17.02
CA THR A 80 -4.07 -2.53 17.11
C THR A 80 -5.21 -1.99 16.27
N SER A 81 -5.13 -0.75 15.79
CA SER A 81 -6.14 -0.14 14.94
C SER A 81 -6.22 -0.81 13.58
N VAL A 82 -7.43 -1.02 13.08
CA VAL A 82 -7.65 -1.52 11.71
C VAL A 82 -7.17 -0.48 10.69
N LEU A 83 -7.50 0.78 10.88
CA LEU A 83 -7.24 1.85 9.91
C LEU A 83 -6.44 3.00 10.54
N GLY A 84 -5.44 2.62 11.34
CA GLY A 84 -4.45 3.51 11.89
C GLY A 84 -3.58 4.15 10.81
N ALA A 85 -2.84 5.19 11.18
CA ALA A 85 -2.02 5.96 10.23
C ALA A 85 -1.04 5.10 9.39
N PRO A 86 -0.34 4.09 9.95
CA PRO A 86 0.49 3.20 9.16
C PRO A 86 -0.31 2.40 8.12
N ALA A 87 -1.48 1.87 8.48
CA ALA A 87 -2.33 1.10 7.55
C ALA A 87 -2.77 1.95 6.35
N ARG A 88 -3.16 3.20 6.60
CA ARG A 88 -3.54 4.17 5.55
C ARG A 88 -2.37 4.44 4.61
N LEU A 89 -1.18 4.67 5.15
CA LEU A 89 0.00 4.90 4.31
C LEU A 89 0.41 3.67 3.51
N LEU A 90 0.37 2.47 4.10
CA LEU A 90 0.63 1.23 3.38
C LEU A 90 -0.38 1.01 2.26
N ASN A 91 -1.66 1.37 2.48
CA ASN A 91 -2.67 1.30 1.43
C ASN A 91 -2.35 2.23 0.25
N VAL A 92 -2.03 3.51 0.49
CA VAL A 92 -1.76 4.47 -0.61
C VAL A 92 -0.49 4.16 -1.39
N ILE A 93 0.45 3.40 -0.83
CA ILE A 93 1.66 2.94 -1.53
C ILE A 93 1.58 1.49 -2.03
N SER A 94 0.49 0.78 -1.78
CA SER A 94 0.37 -0.66 -2.05
C SER A 94 0.52 -1.04 -3.52
N TYR A 95 0.26 -0.10 -4.43
CA TYR A 95 0.44 -0.27 -5.88
C TYR A 95 1.90 -0.06 -6.33
N THR A 96 2.77 0.48 -5.48
CA THR A 96 4.14 0.83 -5.88
C THR A 96 5.00 -0.44 -6.00
N PRO A 97 5.94 -0.49 -6.97
CA PRO A 97 6.86 -1.61 -7.08
C PRO A 97 7.73 -1.84 -5.83
N TYR A 98 7.99 -0.79 -5.05
CA TYR A 98 8.72 -0.90 -3.79
C TYR A 98 7.93 -1.69 -2.75
N PHE A 99 6.66 -1.37 -2.53
CA PHE A 99 5.81 -2.12 -1.62
C PHE A 99 5.66 -3.58 -2.08
N VAL A 100 5.38 -3.80 -3.37
CA VAL A 100 5.25 -5.17 -3.94
C VAL A 100 6.54 -5.97 -3.77
N ARG A 101 7.72 -5.34 -3.90
CA ARG A 101 9.00 -5.99 -3.63
C ARG A 101 9.15 -6.30 -2.13
N PHE A 102 8.78 -5.36 -1.27
CA PHE A 102 8.88 -5.49 0.18
C PHE A 102 8.05 -6.67 0.71
N THR A 103 6.82 -6.87 0.21
CA THR A 103 5.94 -7.97 0.65
C THR A 103 6.51 -9.37 0.36
N LYS A 104 7.52 -9.47 -0.52
CA LYS A 104 8.26 -10.71 -0.82
C LYS A 104 9.48 -10.94 0.10
N THR A 105 9.84 -9.97 0.94
CA THR A 105 10.91 -10.10 1.95
C THR A 105 10.40 -10.78 3.23
N PRO A 106 11.28 -11.31 4.10
CA PRO A 106 10.87 -11.82 5.40
C PRO A 106 10.14 -10.78 6.27
N ALA A 107 10.60 -9.52 6.29
CA ALA A 107 10.00 -8.44 7.07
C ALA A 107 8.58 -8.08 6.60
N GLY A 108 8.34 -8.24 5.30
CA GLY A 108 7.04 -7.99 4.67
C GLY A 108 6.02 -9.10 4.82
N LYS A 109 6.36 -10.25 5.41
CA LYS A 109 5.39 -11.35 5.63
C LYS A 109 4.30 -10.97 6.64
N ASP A 110 3.20 -11.72 6.57
CA ASP A 110 2.09 -11.72 7.54
C ASP A 110 1.27 -10.42 7.63
N ILE A 111 1.45 -9.48 6.69
CA ILE A 111 0.64 -8.25 6.67
C ILE A 111 -0.83 -8.60 6.45
N THR A 112 -1.12 -9.52 5.52
CA THR A 112 -2.50 -9.97 5.23
C THR A 112 -3.16 -10.64 6.43
N SER A 113 -2.49 -11.58 7.10
CA SER A 113 -3.07 -12.32 8.23
C SER A 113 -3.29 -11.43 9.46
N ILE A 114 -2.35 -10.52 9.73
CA ILE A 114 -2.51 -9.52 10.79
C ILE A 114 -3.69 -8.59 10.47
N PHE A 115 -3.81 -8.11 9.24
CA PHE A 115 -4.90 -7.22 8.86
C PHE A 115 -6.26 -7.94 8.89
N ALA A 116 -6.30 -9.18 8.41
CA ALA A 116 -7.46 -10.06 8.51
C ALA A 116 -7.98 -10.17 9.95
N SER A 117 -7.09 -10.48 10.90
CA SER A 117 -7.48 -10.65 12.30
C SER A 117 -8.01 -9.35 12.91
N ARG A 118 -7.41 -8.19 12.59
CA ARG A 118 -7.92 -6.89 13.04
C ARG A 118 -9.30 -6.56 12.48
N ILE A 119 -9.52 -6.83 11.19
CA ILE A 119 -10.83 -6.61 10.58
C ILE A 119 -11.85 -7.57 11.21
N ALA A 120 -11.51 -8.83 11.48
CA ALA A 120 -12.37 -9.80 12.14
C ALA A 120 -12.75 -9.39 13.58
N GLN A 121 -11.83 -8.75 14.30
CA GLN A 121 -12.02 -8.32 15.69
C GLN A 121 -12.70 -6.96 15.86
N LEU A 122 -13.08 -6.26 14.79
CA LEU A 122 -13.86 -5.02 14.93
C LEU A 122 -15.14 -5.28 15.74
N SER A 123 -15.46 -4.37 16.65
CA SER A 123 -16.70 -4.41 17.41
C SER A 123 -17.82 -3.76 16.58
N ASP A 124 -18.93 -4.48 16.42
CA ASP A 124 -20.14 -3.91 15.81
C ASP A 124 -20.83 -2.89 16.75
N ASN A 125 -20.47 -2.90 18.04
CA ASN A 125 -21.00 -2.00 19.08
C ASN A 125 -20.15 -0.73 19.26
N ASN A 126 -19.37 -0.35 18.26
CA ASN A 126 -18.56 0.87 18.34
C ASN A 126 -19.43 2.11 18.47
N THR A 127 -19.12 2.95 19.46
CA THR A 127 -19.77 4.26 19.68
C THR A 127 -19.66 5.17 18.45
N PHE A 128 -18.66 4.93 17.60
CA PHE A 128 -18.46 5.59 16.32
C PHE A 128 -18.36 4.53 15.21
N PRO A 129 -19.43 4.29 14.44
CA PRO A 129 -19.39 3.33 13.34
C PRO A 129 -18.44 3.80 12.24
N LEU A 130 -17.85 2.85 11.52
CA LEU A 130 -17.00 3.15 10.36
C LEU A 130 -17.81 3.87 9.28
N SER A 131 -17.23 4.91 8.70
CA SER A 131 -17.79 5.57 7.52
C SER A 131 -17.66 4.68 6.27
N GLN A 132 -18.45 4.98 5.23
CA GLN A 132 -18.38 4.24 3.96
C GLN A 132 -16.98 4.33 3.32
N ASP A 133 -16.33 5.49 3.42
CA ASP A 133 -14.97 5.68 2.91
C ASP A 133 -13.96 4.77 3.64
N GLU A 134 -14.10 4.62 4.96
CA GLU A 134 -13.22 3.76 5.75
C GLU A 134 -13.43 2.28 5.45
N ILE A 135 -14.69 1.86 5.26
CA ILE A 135 -15.01 0.50 4.82
C ILE A 135 -14.39 0.22 3.45
N ALA A 136 -14.55 1.15 2.51
CA ALA A 136 -13.97 1.04 1.18
C ALA A 136 -12.43 0.95 1.23
N GLU A 137 -11.79 1.77 2.06
CA GLU A 137 -10.34 1.77 2.25
C GLU A 137 -9.83 0.45 2.85
N ILE A 138 -10.54 -0.08 3.86
CA ILE A 138 -10.25 -1.40 4.45
C ILE A 138 -10.37 -2.49 3.38
N GLY A 139 -11.49 -2.52 2.64
CA GLY A 139 -11.74 -3.52 1.61
C GLY A 139 -10.71 -3.47 0.48
N GLN A 140 -10.39 -2.27 -0.02
CA GLN A 140 -9.39 -2.09 -1.07
C GLN A 140 -8.00 -2.57 -0.62
N PHE A 141 -7.56 -2.19 0.59
CA PHE A 141 -6.25 -2.57 1.08
C PHE A 141 -6.18 -4.08 1.34
N PHE A 142 -7.22 -4.65 1.97
CA PHE A 142 -7.28 -6.07 2.27
C PHE A 142 -7.27 -6.92 0.99
N ALA A 143 -8.10 -6.59 0.00
CA ALA A 143 -8.11 -7.30 -1.28
C ALA A 143 -6.73 -7.25 -1.97
N THR A 144 -6.06 -6.09 -1.96
CA THR A 144 -4.71 -5.94 -2.52
C THR A 144 -3.70 -6.82 -1.81
N LEU A 145 -3.74 -6.87 -0.48
CA LEU A 145 -2.86 -7.71 0.33
C LEU A 145 -3.09 -9.21 0.07
N VAL A 146 -4.34 -9.65 -0.06
CA VAL A 146 -4.66 -11.06 -0.39
C VAL A 146 -4.17 -11.41 -1.79
N VAL A 147 -4.29 -10.50 -2.76
CA VAL A 147 -3.74 -10.72 -4.12
C VAL A 147 -2.21 -10.89 -4.08
N LEU A 148 -1.52 -10.08 -3.27
CA LEU A 148 -0.05 -10.12 -3.16
C LEU A 148 0.46 -11.33 -2.35
N GLN A 149 -0.06 -11.55 -1.14
CA GLN A 149 0.48 -12.54 -0.18
C GLN A 149 -0.35 -13.83 -0.07
N GLY A 150 -1.56 -13.86 -0.63
CA GLY A 150 -2.51 -14.95 -0.42
C GLY A 150 -3.20 -14.87 0.94
N GLN A 151 -3.85 -15.98 1.33
CA GLN A 151 -4.61 -16.12 2.58
C GLN A 151 -3.84 -16.88 3.68
N ASN A 152 -2.54 -17.14 3.47
CA ASN A 152 -1.74 -17.91 4.41
C ASN A 152 -1.72 -17.24 5.79
N GLY A 153 -1.97 -18.02 6.84
CA GLY A 153 -1.99 -17.55 8.23
C GLY A 153 -3.29 -16.87 8.67
N ILE A 154 -4.30 -16.73 7.81
CA ILE A 154 -5.65 -16.35 8.24
C ILE A 154 -6.30 -17.57 8.91
N SER A 155 -6.73 -17.43 10.17
CA SER A 155 -7.44 -18.50 10.88
C SER A 155 -8.84 -18.75 10.30
N GLU A 156 -9.39 -19.95 10.46
CA GLU A 156 -10.75 -20.26 9.98
C GLU A 156 -11.81 -19.41 10.70
N ASP A 157 -11.60 -19.11 11.98
CA ASP A 157 -12.48 -18.24 12.77
C ASP A 157 -12.45 -16.79 12.24
N ASP A 158 -11.25 -16.24 12.00
CA ASP A 158 -11.11 -14.92 11.39
C ASP A 158 -11.72 -14.91 9.99
N LYS A 159 -11.51 -15.95 9.19
CA LYS A 159 -12.09 -16.06 7.84
C LYS A 159 -13.62 -16.04 7.90
N LYS A 160 -14.24 -16.78 8.81
CA LYS A 160 -15.69 -16.77 9.00
C LYS A 160 -16.22 -15.40 9.45
N ALA A 161 -15.51 -14.75 10.37
CA ALA A 161 -15.84 -13.39 10.82
C ALA A 161 -15.73 -12.37 9.68
N LEU A 162 -14.65 -12.41 8.89
CA LEU A 162 -14.45 -11.58 7.71
C LEU A 162 -15.58 -11.75 6.68
N LEU A 163 -15.95 -13.00 6.37
CA LEU A 163 -17.05 -13.28 5.43
C LEU A 163 -18.38 -12.68 5.92
N THR A 164 -18.66 -12.78 7.22
CA THR A 164 -19.86 -12.18 7.81
C THR A 164 -19.81 -10.66 7.74
N ARG A 165 -18.66 -10.07 8.03
CA ARG A 165 -18.44 -8.62 8.04
C ARG A 165 -18.52 -8.00 6.64
N PHE A 166 -17.81 -8.55 5.66
CA PHE A 166 -17.89 -8.02 4.30
C PHE A 166 -19.28 -8.20 3.69
N LYS A 167 -20.04 -9.24 4.08
CA LYS A 167 -21.47 -9.36 3.71
C LYS A 167 -22.33 -8.25 4.29
N SER A 168 -22.11 -7.84 5.54
CA SER A 168 -22.89 -6.75 6.16
C SER A 168 -22.55 -5.36 5.59
N TRP A 169 -21.40 -5.24 4.91
CA TRP A 169 -20.98 -4.04 4.21
C TRP A 169 -21.41 -3.98 2.73
N LEU A 170 -22.07 -5.02 2.20
CA LEU A 170 -22.62 -5.00 0.85
C LEU A 170 -23.73 -3.95 0.74
N ARG A 171 -23.49 -2.93 -0.10
CA ARG A 171 -24.42 -1.85 -0.45
C ARG A 171 -24.12 -1.40 -1.88
N ASP A 172 -25.06 -0.73 -2.53
CA ASP A 172 -24.80 -0.10 -3.84
C ASP A 172 -23.91 1.15 -3.66
N SER A 173 -22.60 0.92 -3.58
CA SER A 173 -21.58 1.92 -3.26
C SER A 173 -20.19 1.35 -3.49
N PHE A 174 -19.17 2.22 -3.55
CA PHE A 174 -17.77 1.78 -3.64
C PHE A 174 -17.32 0.90 -2.45
N ALA A 175 -17.89 1.12 -1.26
CA ALA A 175 -17.69 0.26 -0.09
C ALA A 175 -18.24 -1.15 -0.32
N GLY A 176 -19.36 -1.26 -1.02
CA GLY A 176 -19.93 -2.53 -1.47
C GLY A 176 -19.04 -3.23 -2.48
N ASP A 177 -18.57 -2.53 -3.52
CA ASP A 177 -17.72 -3.09 -4.58
C ASP A 177 -16.40 -3.66 -4.03
N THR A 178 -15.81 -2.98 -3.04
CA THR A 178 -14.57 -3.42 -2.39
C THR A 178 -14.84 -4.60 -1.44
N SER A 179 -15.99 -4.59 -0.74
CA SER A 179 -16.43 -5.72 0.08
C SER A 179 -16.73 -6.97 -0.74
N GLU A 180 -17.37 -6.82 -1.90
CA GLU A 180 -17.61 -7.92 -2.85
C GLU A 180 -16.31 -8.55 -3.33
N ARG A 181 -15.32 -7.72 -3.70
CA ARG A 181 -13.97 -8.21 -4.05
C ARG A 181 -13.31 -8.98 -2.91
N CYS A 182 -13.47 -8.51 -1.67
CA CYS A 182 -12.97 -9.23 -0.50
C CYS A 182 -13.65 -10.59 -0.31
N LEU A 183 -14.99 -10.66 -0.49
CA LEU A 183 -15.72 -11.93 -0.45
C LEU A 183 -15.27 -12.89 -1.56
N ALA A 184 -15.07 -12.37 -2.77
CA ALA A 184 -14.62 -13.16 -3.91
C ALA A 184 -13.22 -13.74 -3.69
N VAL A 185 -12.28 -12.94 -3.18
CA VAL A 185 -10.90 -13.43 -2.93
C VAL A 185 -10.87 -14.42 -1.75
N LEU A 186 -11.64 -14.20 -0.68
CA LEU A 186 -11.70 -15.10 0.47
C LEU A 186 -12.33 -16.46 0.13
N ASN A 187 -13.34 -16.48 -0.73
CA ASN A 187 -14.01 -17.71 -1.18
C ASN A 187 -13.30 -18.39 -2.35
N ALA A 188 -12.16 -17.88 -2.81
CA ALA A 188 -11.46 -18.37 -4.00
C ALA A 188 -12.41 -18.51 -5.22
N SER A 189 -13.19 -17.44 -5.47
CA SER A 189 -14.13 -17.40 -6.59
C SER A 189 -13.43 -17.69 -7.91
N ARG A 190 -13.81 -18.80 -8.56
CA ARG A 190 -13.26 -19.19 -9.86
C ARG A 190 -13.57 -18.17 -10.96
N GLU A 191 -14.73 -17.52 -10.88
CA GLU A 191 -15.16 -16.50 -11.84
C GLU A 191 -14.28 -15.25 -11.75
N MET A 192 -13.93 -14.82 -10.54
CA MET A 192 -13.12 -13.61 -10.30
C MET A 192 -11.61 -13.89 -10.33
N GLN A 193 -11.20 -15.16 -10.38
CA GLN A 193 -9.78 -15.55 -10.37
C GLN A 193 -8.96 -14.90 -11.51
N PRO A 194 -9.43 -14.87 -12.77
CA PRO A 194 -8.68 -14.21 -13.85
C PRO A 194 -8.46 -12.71 -13.60
N MET A 195 -9.42 -12.03 -12.94
CA MET A 195 -9.26 -10.64 -12.57
C MET A 195 -8.16 -10.48 -11.51
N PHE A 196 -8.15 -11.32 -10.47
CA PHE A 196 -7.11 -11.28 -9.43
C PHE A 196 -5.72 -11.62 -9.99
N ASP A 197 -5.62 -12.60 -10.88
CA ASP A 197 -4.38 -12.95 -11.56
C ASP A 197 -3.87 -11.79 -12.42
N SER A 198 -4.75 -11.10 -13.13
CA SER A 198 -4.42 -9.89 -13.91
C SER A 198 -3.93 -8.75 -13.00
N ILE A 199 -4.60 -8.49 -11.87
CA ILE A 199 -4.17 -7.48 -10.90
C ILE A 199 -2.79 -7.84 -10.34
N LYS A 200 -2.57 -9.10 -9.94
CA LYS A 200 -1.27 -9.56 -9.45
C LYS A 200 -0.18 -9.39 -10.51
N HIS A 201 -0.48 -9.78 -11.74
CA HIS A 201 0.42 -9.64 -12.88
C HIS A 201 0.83 -8.19 -13.13
N ASN A 202 -0.12 -7.25 -13.04
CA ASN A 202 0.16 -5.82 -13.20
C ASN A 202 1.00 -5.26 -12.05
N LEU A 203 0.69 -5.63 -10.80
CA LEU A 203 1.43 -5.18 -9.62
C LEU A 203 2.88 -5.72 -9.61
N GLU A 204 3.06 -6.98 -10.00
CA GLU A 204 4.39 -7.61 -10.01
C GLU A 204 5.18 -7.38 -11.31
N GLY A 205 4.52 -6.90 -12.37
CA GLY A 205 5.12 -6.65 -13.68
C GLY A 205 6.44 -5.89 -13.60
N PRO A 206 6.51 -4.73 -12.90
CA PRO A 206 7.74 -3.95 -12.74
C PRO A 206 8.93 -4.70 -12.09
N LEU A 207 8.68 -5.82 -11.41
CA LEU A 207 9.72 -6.64 -10.77
C LEU A 207 10.18 -7.81 -11.65
N ASN A 208 9.31 -8.27 -12.54
CA ASN A 208 9.49 -9.53 -13.27
C ASN A 208 9.64 -9.33 -14.79
N LYS A 209 9.36 -8.14 -15.31
CA LYS A 209 9.43 -7.81 -16.74
C LYS A 209 10.37 -6.65 -16.98
N CYS A 210 11.09 -6.71 -18.10
CA CYS A 210 11.95 -5.63 -18.54
C CYS A 210 11.17 -4.30 -18.62
N GLY A 211 11.68 -3.26 -17.97
CA GLY A 211 11.11 -1.92 -17.99
C GLY A 211 11.43 -1.10 -19.25
N GLY A 212 12.02 -1.72 -20.27
CA GLY A 212 12.26 -1.09 -21.57
C GLY A 212 10.95 -0.84 -22.33
N PRO A 213 10.86 0.19 -23.18
CA PRO A 213 9.66 0.49 -23.93
C PRO A 213 9.15 -0.72 -24.73
N GLN A 214 7.88 -1.09 -24.54
CA GLN A 214 7.21 -2.22 -25.21
C GLN A 214 7.88 -3.59 -24.99
N CYS A 215 8.85 -3.72 -24.09
CA CYS A 215 9.51 -4.99 -23.82
C CYS A 215 8.67 -5.83 -22.84
N GLN A 216 8.48 -7.11 -23.16
CA GLN A 216 7.78 -8.08 -22.29
C GLN A 216 8.70 -9.21 -21.82
N LYS A 217 10.01 -9.11 -22.07
CA LYS A 217 10.99 -10.13 -21.66
C LYS A 217 11.02 -10.26 -20.14
N THR A 218 10.97 -11.50 -19.67
CA THR A 218 11.11 -11.88 -18.25
C THR A 218 12.51 -12.43 -17.91
N THR A 219 13.34 -12.65 -18.93
CA THR A 219 14.73 -13.09 -18.84
C THR A 219 15.60 -12.33 -19.83
N ARG A 220 16.91 -12.37 -19.63
CA ARG A 220 17.91 -11.85 -20.57
C ARG A 220 18.03 -12.78 -21.79
N THR A 221 18.66 -12.29 -22.85
CA THR A 221 18.85 -13.05 -24.11
C THR A 221 19.69 -14.32 -23.92
N ASP A 222 20.60 -14.33 -22.95
CA ASP A 222 21.43 -15.48 -22.54
C ASP A 222 20.70 -16.44 -21.57
N GLY A 223 19.41 -16.22 -21.30
CA GLY A 223 18.63 -17.00 -20.33
C GLY A 223 18.85 -16.60 -18.87
N ALA A 224 19.76 -15.67 -18.56
CA ALA A 224 20.00 -15.22 -17.19
C ALA A 224 18.87 -14.33 -16.66
N SER A 225 18.86 -14.10 -15.35
CA SER A 225 17.92 -13.17 -14.71
C SER A 225 18.12 -11.72 -15.19
N LEU A 226 17.04 -10.96 -15.30
CA LEU A 226 17.06 -9.55 -15.69
C LEU A 226 18.01 -8.71 -14.81
N LEU A 227 18.68 -7.74 -15.44
CA LEU A 227 19.52 -6.74 -14.78
C LEU A 227 18.66 -5.87 -13.87
N LYS A 228 19.05 -5.74 -12.60
CA LYS A 228 18.37 -4.83 -11.65
C LYS A 228 18.98 -3.43 -11.74
N CYS A 229 18.13 -2.40 -11.71
CA CYS A 229 18.59 -1.02 -11.59
C CYS A 229 19.54 -0.88 -10.39
N SER A 230 20.74 -0.34 -10.61
CA SER A 230 21.79 -0.29 -9.59
C SER A 230 21.41 0.57 -8.38
N LYS A 231 20.59 1.61 -8.56
CA LYS A 231 20.14 2.53 -7.52
C LYS A 231 18.97 1.96 -6.70
N CYS A 232 17.83 1.70 -7.33
CA CYS A 232 16.63 1.31 -6.59
C CYS A 232 16.52 -0.19 -6.33
N LYS A 233 17.21 -1.04 -7.12
CA LYS A 233 17.10 -2.51 -7.12
C LYS A 233 15.70 -3.07 -7.42
N THR A 234 14.72 -2.22 -7.77
CA THR A 234 13.32 -2.59 -8.00
C THR A 234 13.03 -2.87 -9.47
N SER A 235 13.32 -1.91 -10.35
CA SER A 235 13.10 -2.08 -11.79
C SER A 235 14.15 -2.99 -12.41
N VAL A 236 13.73 -3.77 -13.40
CA VAL A 236 14.56 -4.79 -14.05
C VAL A 236 14.60 -4.60 -15.56
N TYR A 237 15.68 -5.04 -16.22
CA TYR A 237 15.94 -4.84 -17.66
C TYR A 237 16.62 -6.05 -18.29
N CYS A 238 16.37 -6.34 -19.56
CA CYS A 238 17.07 -7.44 -20.25
C CYS A 238 18.50 -7.10 -20.65
N ASP A 239 18.83 -5.81 -20.75
CA ASP A 239 20.14 -5.28 -21.08
C ASP A 239 20.24 -3.80 -20.65
N THR A 240 21.43 -3.22 -20.81
CA THR A 240 21.73 -1.83 -20.47
C THR A 240 21.10 -0.82 -21.43
N ASP A 241 20.79 -1.21 -22.65
CA ASP A 241 20.21 -0.31 -23.65
C ASP A 241 18.75 -0.01 -23.30
N HIS A 242 17.97 -1.04 -22.97
CA HIS A 242 16.61 -0.87 -22.45
C HIS A 242 16.58 -0.08 -21.13
N GLN A 243 17.59 -0.23 -20.27
CA GLN A 243 17.72 0.60 -19.08
C GLN A 243 17.94 2.08 -19.43
N ARG A 244 18.80 2.36 -20.41
CA ARG A 244 19.09 3.73 -20.88
C ARG A 244 17.87 4.38 -21.52
N GLU A 245 17.13 3.64 -22.34
CA GLU A 245 15.90 4.11 -22.99
C GLU A 245 14.79 4.41 -21.99
N ALA A 246 14.62 3.57 -20.95
CA ALA A 246 13.63 3.78 -19.91
C ALA A 246 14.00 4.87 -18.89
N TRP A 247 15.27 5.31 -18.86
CA TRP A 247 15.80 6.21 -17.84
C TRP A 247 15.05 7.55 -17.70
N PRO A 248 14.63 8.25 -18.78
CA PRO A 248 13.93 9.53 -18.66
C PRO A 248 12.67 9.48 -17.78
N GLU A 249 11.92 8.38 -17.86
CA GLU A 249 10.73 8.15 -17.03
C GLU A 249 11.10 7.49 -15.70
N HIS A 250 11.98 6.49 -15.72
CA HIS A 250 12.38 5.76 -14.51
C HIS A 250 13.02 6.67 -13.46
N LYS A 251 13.88 7.62 -13.87
CA LYS A 251 14.65 8.47 -12.94
C LYS A 251 13.77 9.28 -11.97
N ARG A 252 12.54 9.63 -12.39
CA ARG A 252 11.58 10.39 -11.58
C ARG A 252 11.01 9.56 -10.42
N LEU A 253 11.06 8.23 -10.54
CA LEU A 253 10.50 7.27 -9.58
C LEU A 253 11.60 6.37 -8.98
N CYS A 254 12.87 6.65 -9.28
CA CYS A 254 14.02 5.85 -8.89
C CYS A 254 14.64 6.36 -7.58
N PHE A 255 14.27 5.73 -6.48
CA PHE A 255 14.73 6.05 -5.13
C PHE A 255 15.51 4.86 -4.56
N PRO A 256 16.61 5.09 -3.80
CA PRO A 256 17.26 4.03 -3.06
C PRO A 256 16.27 3.46 -2.03
N ALA A 257 16.11 2.15 -2.02
CA ALA A 257 15.25 1.48 -1.07
C ALA A 257 16.04 1.04 0.16
N THR A 258 15.43 1.14 1.34
CA THR A 258 16.07 0.84 2.64
C THR A 258 16.03 -0.65 3.03
N PHE A 259 15.70 -1.54 2.08
CA PHE A 259 15.49 -2.98 2.28
C PHE A 259 15.84 -3.82 1.04
#